data_AF-A0A318D9L7-F1
#
_entry.id   AF-A0A318D9L7-F1
#
_cell.length_a   1.000
_cell.length_b   1.000
_cell.length_c   1.000
_cell.angle_alpha   90.00
_cell.angle_beta   90.00
_cell.angle_gamma   90.00
#
_symmetry.space_group_name_H-M   'P 1'
#
loop_
_entity.id
_entity.type
_entity.pdbx_description
1 polymer ?
#
loop_
_entity_poly.entity_id
_entity_poly.type
_entity_poly.pdbx_seq_one_letter_code
_entity_poly.pdbx_strand_id
1 'polypeptide(L)'
;MQETISVEGCSNNADCALLAVGNKPCGGPEAYLAYSKNNTDVAKLENLGQQYSEQRKKYNQENQVMGTCVVTPKPGVSCVRNQCLTNSSQSTNIQ
;
A
#
# COMPACT_ATOMS: atom_id res chain seq x y z
N MET A 1 -13.60 14.10 -0.31
CA MET A 1 -12.87 13.24 0.65
C MET A 1 -11.46 13.10 0.10
N GLN A 2 -10.54 13.97 0.49
CA GLN A 2 -9.20 14.08 -0.12
C GLN A 2 -8.14 13.48 0.82
N GLU A 3 -7.44 12.48 0.28
CA GLU A 3 -6.11 11.94 0.61
C GLU A 3 -5.61 11.99 2.07
N THR A 4 -5.79 10.88 2.79
CA THR A 4 -5.21 10.64 4.14
C THR A 4 -3.79 10.06 4.10
N ILE A 5 -3.22 9.83 2.90
CA ILE A 5 -1.90 9.24 2.73
C ILE A 5 -0.92 10.31 2.24
N SER A 6 0.09 10.61 3.04
CA SER A 6 1.17 11.52 2.65
C SER A 6 2.47 10.75 2.50
N VAL A 7 3.10 10.89 1.34
CA VAL A 7 4.46 10.38 1.10
C VAL A 7 5.52 11.35 1.61
N GLU A 8 5.15 12.58 1.93
CA GLU A 8 6.08 13.67 2.28
C GLU A 8 6.33 13.77 3.79
N GLY A 9 7.42 14.44 4.18
CA GLY A 9 7.73 14.72 5.58
C GLY A 9 8.66 13.71 6.25
N CYS A 10 9.27 12.80 5.50
CA CYS A 10 10.29 11.91 6.06
C CYS A 10 11.64 12.65 6.19
N SER A 11 12.37 12.36 7.27
CA SER A 11 13.74 12.85 7.48
C SER A 11 14.75 11.71 7.33
N ASN A 12 14.34 10.48 7.62
CA ASN A 12 15.16 9.28 7.48
C ASN A 12 14.30 8.06 7.08
N ASN A 13 14.95 6.94 6.72
CA ASN A 13 14.25 5.74 6.24
C ASN A 13 13.29 5.13 7.29
N ALA A 14 13.54 5.31 8.58
CA ALA A 14 12.67 4.80 9.65
C ALA A 14 11.37 5.60 9.78
N ASP A 15 11.26 6.79 9.18
CA ASP A 15 10.02 7.57 9.14
C ASP A 15 9.04 7.04 8.08
N CYS A 16 9.53 6.21 7.15
CA CYS A 16 8.73 5.63 6.10
C CYS A 16 8.16 4.27 6.48
N ALA A 17 6.95 4.00 6.04
CA ALA A 17 6.26 2.72 6.22
C ALA A 17 5.51 2.34 4.93
N LEU A 18 5.01 1.10 4.92
CA LEU A 18 4.27 0.54 3.80
C LEU A 18 2.89 0.11 4.27
N LEU A 19 1.86 0.62 3.59
CA LEU A 19 0.48 0.18 3.75
C LEU A 19 0.20 -0.94 2.74
N ALA A 20 -0.18 -2.10 3.23
CA ALA A 20 -0.73 -3.16 2.39
C ALA A 20 -2.15 -2.79 1.97
N VAL A 21 -2.45 -2.80 0.68
CA VAL A 21 -3.77 -2.45 0.16
C VAL A 21 -4.37 -3.56 -0.70
N GLY A 22 -5.66 -3.77 -0.52
CA GLY A 22 -6.47 -4.68 -1.30
C GLY A 22 -6.32 -6.14 -0.87
N ASN A 23 -7.03 -7.01 -1.58
CA ASN A 23 -6.99 -8.44 -1.32
C ASN A 23 -7.09 -9.19 -2.65
N LYS A 24 -6.04 -9.93 -2.99
CA LYS A 24 -6.05 -10.79 -4.17
C LYS A 24 -6.95 -12.01 -3.93
N PRO A 25 -7.62 -12.55 -4.96
CA PRO A 25 -8.44 -13.75 -4.82
C PRO A 25 -7.71 -14.95 -4.20
N CYS A 26 -6.42 -15.13 -4.54
CA CYS A 26 -5.56 -16.18 -3.99
C CYS A 26 -5.00 -15.87 -2.59
N GLY A 27 -5.31 -14.71 -2.02
CA GLY A 27 -4.74 -14.20 -0.78
C GLY A 27 -3.55 -13.24 -0.98
N GLY A 28 -3.29 -12.45 0.05
CA GLY A 28 -2.27 -11.39 0.06
C GLY A 28 -2.78 -10.05 -0.48
N PRO A 29 -1.99 -8.97 -0.31
CA PRO A 29 -2.35 -7.65 -0.80
C PRO A 29 -2.18 -7.53 -2.31
N GLU A 30 -2.96 -6.64 -2.90
CA GLU A 30 -2.84 -6.28 -4.32
C GLU A 30 -1.59 -5.42 -4.55
N ALA A 31 -1.30 -4.49 -3.64
CA ALA A 31 -0.14 -3.62 -3.70
C ALA A 31 0.33 -3.17 -2.31
N TYR A 32 1.51 -2.53 -2.27
CA TYR A 32 2.03 -1.83 -1.11
C TYR A 32 2.24 -0.36 -1.47
N LEU A 33 1.71 0.55 -0.65
CA LEU A 33 1.88 1.99 -0.81
C LEU A 33 2.84 2.52 0.25
N ALA A 34 3.86 3.28 -0.17
CA ALA A 34 4.73 3.99 0.76
C ALA A 34 4.00 5.19 1.36
N TYR A 35 4.29 5.48 2.63
CA TYR A 35 3.84 6.69 3.29
C TYR A 35 4.82 7.14 4.37
N SER A 36 4.77 8.41 4.71
CA SER A 36 5.50 9.03 5.80
C SER A 36 4.67 9.00 7.07
N LYS A 37 5.21 8.41 8.15
CA LYS A 37 4.56 8.37 9.46
C LYS A 37 4.44 9.76 10.11
N ASN A 38 5.27 10.71 9.69
CA ASN A 38 5.31 12.04 10.30
C ASN A 38 4.09 12.90 9.92
N ASN A 39 3.57 12.71 8.71
CA ASN A 39 2.48 13.51 8.16
C ASN A 39 1.21 12.69 7.89
N THR A 40 1.14 11.47 8.42
CA THR A 40 0.01 10.57 8.22
C THR A 40 -0.54 10.13 9.58
N ASP A 41 -1.85 10.19 9.75
CA ASP A 41 -2.54 9.50 10.84
C ASP A 41 -2.47 7.99 10.59
N VAL A 42 -1.44 7.35 11.17
CA VAL A 42 -1.12 5.94 10.93
C VAL A 42 -2.28 5.03 11.33
N ALA A 43 -2.91 5.27 12.49
CA ALA A 43 -3.98 4.43 12.99
C ALA A 43 -5.21 4.50 12.06
N LYS A 44 -5.58 5.71 11.63
CA LYS A 44 -6.67 5.89 10.67
C LYS A 44 -6.35 5.27 9.32
N LEU A 45 -5.12 5.45 8.83
CA LEU A 45 -4.69 4.89 7.54
C LEU A 45 -4.70 3.36 7.55
N GLU A 46 -4.17 2.73 8.61
CA GLU A 46 -4.18 1.27 8.77
C GLU A 46 -5.60 0.73 8.86
N ASN A 47 -6.49 1.39 9.61
CA ASN A 47 -7.88 1.00 9.70
C ASN A 47 -8.60 1.10 8.35
N LEU A 48 -8.35 2.16 7.56
CA LEU A 48 -8.88 2.28 6.21
C LEU A 48 -8.32 1.19 5.27
N GLY A 49 -7.03 0.87 5.37
CA GLY A 49 -6.41 -0.20 4.60
C GLY A 49 -7.00 -1.57 4.91
N GLN A 50 -7.30 -1.84 6.18
CA GLN A 50 -7.98 -3.06 6.61
C GLN A 50 -9.42 -3.13 6.07
N GLN A 51 -10.21 -2.07 6.25
CA GLN A 51 -11.58 -2.00 5.72
C GLN A 51 -11.62 -2.23 4.20
N TYR A 52 -10.71 -1.60 3.45
CA TYR A 52 -10.59 -1.81 2.01
C TYR A 52 -10.24 -3.26 1.68
N SER A 53 -9.27 -3.86 2.38
CA SER A 53 -8.87 -5.25 2.16
C SER A 53 -10.00 -6.24 2.42
N GLU A 54 -10.80 -6.01 3.46
CA GLU A 54 -11.99 -6.81 3.77
C GLU A 54 -13.07 -6.66 2.70
N GLN A 55 -13.33 -5.43 2.23
CA GLN A 55 -14.28 -5.18 1.16
C GLN A 55 -13.86 -5.89 -0.14
N ARG A 56 -12.57 -5.84 -0.49
CA ARG A 56 -12.02 -6.54 -1.66
C ARG A 56 -12.15 -8.05 -1.53
N LYS A 57 -11.86 -8.61 -0.34
CA LYS A 57 -12.04 -10.03 -0.06
C LYS A 57 -13.50 -10.45 -0.25
N LYS A 58 -14.44 -9.70 0.32
CA LYS A 58 -15.88 -9.96 0.20
C LYS A 58 -16.33 -9.90 -1.27
N TYR A 59 -15.91 -8.88 -2.01
CA TYR A 59 -16.20 -8.76 -3.43
C TYR A 59 -15.68 -9.97 -4.23
N ASN A 60 -14.45 -10.40 -3.99
CA ASN A 60 -13.87 -11.56 -4.67
C ASN A 60 -14.67 -12.84 -4.40
N GLN A 61 -15.12 -13.03 -3.16
CA GLN A 61 -15.94 -14.19 -2.77
C GLN A 61 -17.33 -14.16 -3.40
N GLU A 62 -18.01 -13.02 -3.36
CA GLU A 62 -19.37 -12.85 -3.90
C GLU A 62 -19.41 -13.00 -5.42
N ASN A 63 -18.37 -12.53 -6.12
CA ASN A 63 -18.31 -12.54 -7.59
C ASN A 63 -17.50 -13.71 -8.15
N GLN A 64 -17.09 -14.66 -7.30
CA GLN A 64 -16.27 -15.82 -7.69
C GLN A 64 -15.05 -15.42 -8.53
N VAL A 65 -14.42 -14.30 -8.15
CA VAL A 65 -13.26 -13.77 -8.88
C VAL A 65 -12.13 -14.77 -8.76
N MET A 66 -11.61 -15.21 -9.90
CA MET A 66 -10.45 -16.09 -9.96
C MET A 66 -9.19 -15.27 -10.22
N GLY A 67 -8.08 -15.64 -9.59
CA GLY A 67 -6.81 -14.92 -9.73
C GLY A 67 -5.63 -15.87 -9.63
N THR A 68 -4.48 -15.42 -10.13
CA THR A 68 -3.23 -16.18 -10.08
C THR A 68 -2.62 -16.13 -8.68
N CYS A 69 -2.07 -17.25 -8.20
CA CYS A 69 -1.39 -17.38 -6.90
C CYS A 69 0.03 -16.79 -6.86
N VAL A 70 0.23 -15.62 -7.46
CA VAL A 70 1.51 -14.91 -7.44
C VAL A 70 1.61 -14.11 -6.15
N VAL A 71 2.67 -14.27 -5.39
CA VAL A 71 2.92 -13.47 -4.19
C VAL A 71 3.32 -12.06 -4.60
N THR A 72 2.69 -11.05 -4.00
CA THR A 72 3.13 -9.65 -4.13
C THR A 72 4.25 -9.43 -3.11
N PRO A 73 5.53 -9.33 -3.53
CA PRO A 73 6.63 -9.16 -2.59
C PRO A 73 6.54 -7.79 -1.92
N LYS A 74 6.77 -7.74 -0.60
CA LYS A 74 6.87 -6.48 0.13
C LYS A 74 8.13 -5.75 -0.33
N PRO A 75 8.03 -4.55 -0.94
CA PRO A 75 9.21 -3.82 -1.39
C PRO A 75 9.97 -3.25 -0.19
N GLY A 76 11.23 -2.85 -0.41
CA GLY A 76 11.89 -1.92 0.51
C GLY A 76 11.25 -0.54 0.42
N VAL A 77 11.47 0.30 1.44
CA VAL A 77 11.07 1.72 1.42
C VAL A 77 12.26 2.57 1.83
N SER A 78 12.37 3.77 1.25
CA SER A 78 13.42 4.72 1.61
C SER A 78 12.92 6.15 1.52
N CYS A 79 13.49 7.00 2.37
CA CYS A 79 13.26 8.44 2.34
C CYS A 79 14.23 9.07 1.35
N VAL A 80 13.69 9.64 0.26
CA VAL A 80 14.43 10.30 -0.80
C VAL A 80 13.86 11.70 -0.96
N ARG A 81 14.68 12.73 -0.71
CA ARG A 81 14.27 14.14 -0.84
C ARG A 81 12.95 14.46 -0.11
N ASN A 82 12.88 14.08 1.17
CA ASN A 82 11.70 14.25 2.03
C ASN A 82 10.45 13.42 1.62
N GLN A 83 10.59 12.52 0.65
CA GLN A 83 9.52 11.65 0.15
C GLN A 83 9.81 10.17 0.40
N CYS A 84 8.83 9.44 0.91
CA CYS A 84 8.87 7.99 1.07
C CYS A 84 8.57 7.30 -0.26
N LEU A 85 9.57 6.60 -0.80
CA LEU A 85 9.46 5.87 -2.08
C LEU A 85 9.71 4.38 -1.86
N THR A 86 9.02 3.54 -2.64
CA THR A 86 9.28 2.11 -2.66
C THR A 86 10.55 1.82 -3.48
N ASN A 87 11.44 0.99 -2.94
CA ASN A 87 12.60 0.46 -3.65
C ASN A 87 12.21 -0.74 -4.51
N SER A 88 11.05 -0.68 -5.15
CA SER A 88 10.63 -1.63 -6.16
C SER A 88 11.25 -1.18 -7.47
N SER A 89 12.19 -1.96 -8.02
CA SER A 89 12.66 -1.80 -9.40
C SER A 89 11.47 -1.48 -10.30
N GLN A 90 11.44 -0.24 -10.77
CA GLN A 90 10.59 0.36 -11.79
C GLN A 90 9.42 -0.50 -12.32
N SER A 91 8.19 -0.03 -12.10
CA SER A 91 7.19 -0.02 -13.17
C SER A 91 6.78 1.43 -13.38
N THR A 92 7.67 2.11 -14.09
CA THR A 92 7.49 3.39 -14.75
C THR A 92 6.46 3.23 -15.88
N ASN A 93 5.69 4.30 -16.13
CA ASN A 93 5.07 4.63 -17.43
C ASN A 93 3.78 3.84 -17.81
N ILE A 94 2.63 4.48 -17.61
CA ILE A 94 1.44 4.26 -18.46
C ILE A 94 1.47 5.41 -19.48
N GLN A 95 1.97 5.14 -20.69
CA GLN A 95 1.58 5.82 -21.93
C GLN A 95 1.19 4.76 -22.95
#